data_AF-A0A8K1G6T9-F1
#
_entry.id   AF-A0A8K1G6T9-F1
#
_cell.length_a   1.000
_cell.length_b   1.000
_cell.length_c   1.000
_cell.angle_alpha   90.00
_cell.angle_beta   90.00
_cell.angle_gamma   90.00
#
_symmetry.space_group_name_H-M   'P 1'
#
loop_
_entity.id
_entity.type
_entity.pdbx_description
1 polymer ?
#
loop_
_entity_poly.entity_id
_entity_poly.type
_entity_poly.pdbx_seq_one_letter_code
_entity_poly.pdbx_strand_id
1 'polypeptide(L)'
;MNEAASAELSEEDEEEFDWEMEQVPYEESTPALQHPYGFGNLRSGVFQRLQDELSDVIDIKDPDQTPAEERRRKRLAAEAAKFEPDHYLADFFEDEAIKHLLKYKPWWIDAHKKMTALQGESHQEHDSPPFVVFSEEEREQMRKFTNKSYLLDKRSRQHVYLGLIDILLAYCYEIRVNEGDKNVESSWNIRKLSATLCWLESFSSIHDVLVSFGRRVLCYPLYRHFELVTSAFSDTVKILQLGKAAVLKCLLDIHKIFMESDPAYILNDLFITDYCIWIQKVKSKKLAALCESLQKATLSKSHMGLELEELEAAAVLVQEEEKALKAAGTVSKQQLLCSESETSDSEESSSTSSSETEGSDSDEQESSTSEDGEINSFQGVLQEERTAPLIDCNGLRQGTNTSAMEVSDGKSKVPLQSTTPPGKLVEELEMQIRSAMRLSEQPEGLATAGCISQEQEENPVPEPDRFSEDAAGKGNFLEVSPKPNPLLFLCSTNEDED
;
A
#
# COMPACT_ATOMS: atom_id res chain seq x y z
N MET A 1 38.89 -60.18 -46.66
CA MET A 1 39.00 -61.06 -45.48
C MET A 1 39.68 -60.24 -44.41
N ASN A 2 39.00 -60.15 -43.27
CA ASN A 2 39.08 -59.06 -42.29
C ASN A 2 40.36 -59.06 -41.46
N GLU A 3 40.89 -57.87 -41.24
CA GLU A 3 41.74 -57.55 -40.09
C GLU A 3 40.88 -56.63 -39.22
N ALA A 4 40.31 -57.20 -38.15
CA ALA A 4 39.47 -56.48 -37.20
C ALA A 4 40.23 -56.39 -35.87
N ALA A 5 40.48 -55.14 -35.47
CA ALA A 5 41.07 -54.79 -34.20
C ALA A 5 40.27 -55.39 -33.04
N SER A 6 40.92 -56.20 -32.20
CA SER A 6 40.40 -56.57 -30.89
C SER A 6 40.42 -55.34 -30.00
N ALA A 7 39.25 -54.72 -29.81
CA ALA A 7 39.01 -53.81 -28.71
C ALA A 7 38.95 -54.65 -27.44
N GLU A 8 40.00 -54.55 -26.60
CA GLU A 8 39.91 -54.98 -25.22
C GLU A 8 38.88 -54.08 -24.53
N LEU A 9 37.71 -54.63 -24.23
CA LEU A 9 36.80 -54.09 -23.25
C LEU A 9 37.52 -54.20 -21.90
N SER A 10 38.05 -53.09 -21.41
CA SER A 10 38.40 -52.98 -20.00
C SER A 10 37.11 -53.17 -19.21
N GLU A 11 36.94 -54.35 -18.62
CA GLU A 11 36.02 -54.55 -17.52
C GLU A 11 36.47 -53.57 -16.43
N GLU A 12 35.80 -52.43 -16.35
CA GLU A 12 35.90 -51.54 -15.20
C GLU A 12 35.44 -52.40 -14.01
N ASP A 13 36.40 -52.76 -13.15
CA ASP A 13 36.13 -53.39 -11.87
C ASP A 13 34.99 -52.61 -11.21
N GLU A 14 33.81 -53.22 -11.11
CA GLU A 14 32.68 -52.70 -10.35
C GLU A 14 33.09 -52.75 -8.88
N GLU A 15 33.92 -51.78 -8.46
CA GLU A 15 34.20 -51.52 -7.06
C GLU A 15 32.85 -51.34 -6.35
N GLU A 16 32.60 -52.20 -5.37
CA GLU A 16 31.38 -52.21 -4.56
C GLU A 16 31.12 -50.80 -4.04
N PHE A 17 30.12 -50.11 -4.62
CA PHE A 17 29.84 -48.73 -4.30
C PHE A 17 29.46 -48.62 -2.83
N ASP A 18 30.35 -48.01 -2.04
CA ASP A 18 30.17 -47.84 -0.62
C ASP A 18 28.99 -46.88 -0.37
N TRP A 19 27.85 -47.46 0.02
CA TRP A 19 26.65 -46.72 0.38
C TRP A 19 26.77 -46.06 1.78
N GLU A 20 27.85 -46.32 2.52
CA GLU A 20 28.10 -45.72 3.82
C GLU A 20 28.70 -44.33 3.66
N MET A 21 27.83 -43.34 3.46
CA MET A 21 28.23 -41.94 3.45
C MET A 21 28.65 -41.49 4.86
N GLU A 22 29.93 -41.12 5.01
CA GLU A 22 30.47 -40.60 6.27
C GLU A 22 29.69 -39.34 6.69
N GLN A 23 29.09 -39.37 7.88
CA GLN A 23 28.36 -38.23 8.42
C GLN A 23 29.34 -37.13 8.82
N VAL A 24 29.57 -36.18 7.91
CA VAL A 24 30.18 -34.90 8.27
C VAL A 24 29.19 -34.09 9.12
N PRO A 25 29.61 -33.55 10.27
CA PRO A 25 28.80 -32.61 11.03
C PRO A 25 28.31 -31.50 10.10
N TYR A 26 27.00 -31.26 10.10
CA TYR A 26 26.43 -30.16 9.34
C TYR A 26 27.04 -28.85 9.83
N GLU A 27 27.88 -28.23 9.01
CA GLU A 27 28.23 -26.84 9.20
C GLU A 27 27.01 -26.02 8.77
N GLU A 28 26.32 -25.45 9.76
CA GLU A 28 25.36 -24.37 9.51
C GLU A 28 26.13 -23.25 8.80
N SER A 29 26.03 -23.20 7.47
CA SER A 29 26.24 -21.95 6.74
C SER A 29 25.24 -20.99 7.38
N THR A 30 25.70 -20.07 8.23
CA THR A 30 24.82 -19.11 8.89
C THR A 30 23.97 -18.49 7.79
N PRO A 31 22.66 -18.80 7.72
CA PRO A 31 21.84 -18.20 6.68
C PRO A 31 22.00 -16.70 6.86
N ALA A 32 22.28 -15.99 5.76
CA ALA A 32 22.34 -14.52 5.79
C ALA A 32 21.17 -14.02 6.65
N LEU A 33 21.42 -13.11 7.59
CA LEU A 33 20.42 -12.64 8.57
C LEU A 33 19.16 -12.14 7.84
N GLN A 34 18.21 -13.03 7.57
CA GLN A 34 16.94 -12.69 6.94
C GLN A 34 15.98 -12.27 8.04
N HIS A 35 15.37 -11.11 7.87
CA HIS A 35 14.38 -10.60 8.80
C HIS A 35 13.01 -11.17 8.48
N PRO A 36 12.37 -11.92 9.40
CA PRO A 36 11.09 -12.53 9.11
C PRO A 36 9.95 -11.51 9.01
N TYR A 37 8.89 -11.91 8.33
CA TYR A 37 7.65 -11.17 8.12
C TYR A 37 6.49 -12.15 7.87
N GLY A 38 5.33 -11.63 7.47
CA GLY A 38 4.14 -12.44 7.22
C GLY A 38 3.39 -12.77 8.51
N PHE A 39 2.43 -13.68 8.42
CA PHE A 39 1.67 -14.15 9.57
C PHE A 39 2.60 -14.65 10.68
N GLY A 40 2.58 -13.98 11.83
CA GLY A 40 3.37 -14.35 13.01
C GLY A 40 4.89 -14.34 12.80
N ASN A 41 5.40 -13.60 11.81
CA ASN A 41 6.82 -13.60 11.43
C ASN A 41 7.35 -15.02 11.13
N LEU A 42 6.54 -15.83 10.44
CA LEU A 42 6.87 -17.22 10.08
C LEU A 42 7.47 -17.38 8.68
N ARG A 43 7.57 -16.30 7.88
CA ARG A 43 8.08 -16.34 6.51
C ARG A 43 9.33 -15.46 6.40
N SER A 44 10.26 -15.89 5.55
CA SER A 44 11.44 -15.13 5.11
C SER A 44 11.90 -15.64 3.74
N GLY A 45 12.62 -14.83 2.97
CA GLY A 45 13.21 -15.20 1.68
C GLY A 45 12.23 -15.32 0.52
N VAL A 46 10.99 -14.85 0.69
CA VAL A 46 9.95 -14.86 -0.35
C VAL A 46 10.20 -13.76 -1.39
N PHE A 47 10.70 -12.59 -0.97
CA PHE A 47 10.89 -11.44 -1.86
C PHE A 47 12.09 -11.62 -2.78
N GLN A 48 13.07 -12.43 -2.42
CA GLN A 48 14.17 -12.79 -3.33
C GLN A 48 13.70 -13.50 -4.61
N ARG A 49 12.54 -14.17 -4.57
CA ARG A 49 12.01 -14.93 -5.73
C ARG A 49 10.92 -14.18 -6.49
N LEU A 50 10.16 -13.33 -5.81
CA LEU A 50 8.96 -12.65 -6.34
C LEU A 50 9.11 -11.12 -6.26
N GLN A 51 10.32 -10.60 -6.36
CA GLN A 51 10.60 -9.18 -6.14
C GLN A 51 9.77 -8.27 -7.06
N ASP A 52 9.67 -8.62 -8.33
CA ASP A 52 9.01 -7.81 -9.35
C ASP A 52 7.50 -7.72 -9.16
N GLU A 53 6.83 -8.80 -8.75
CA GLU A 53 5.39 -8.79 -8.45
C GLU A 53 5.10 -8.11 -7.10
N LEU A 54 6.00 -8.30 -6.11
CA LEU A 54 5.79 -7.78 -4.76
C LEU A 54 6.12 -6.29 -4.61
N SER A 55 6.95 -5.71 -5.49
CA SER A 55 7.24 -4.27 -5.46
C SER A 55 6.01 -3.41 -5.71
N ASP A 56 5.03 -3.93 -6.46
CA ASP A 56 3.78 -3.21 -6.74
C ASP A 56 2.76 -3.36 -5.60
N VAL A 57 2.94 -4.35 -4.73
CA VAL A 57 2.07 -4.64 -3.59
C VAL A 57 2.52 -3.92 -2.32
N ILE A 58 3.83 -3.84 -2.10
CA ILE A 58 4.43 -3.50 -0.81
C ILE A 58 5.30 -2.26 -0.95
N ASP A 59 5.25 -1.38 0.05
CA ASP A 59 5.93 -0.07 0.04
C ASP A 59 7.42 -0.15 0.42
N ILE A 60 7.89 -1.32 0.87
CA ILE A 60 9.28 -1.54 1.27
C ILE A 60 10.07 -2.22 0.16
N LYS A 61 11.24 -1.65 -0.17
CA LYS A 61 12.08 -2.13 -1.28
C LYS A 61 12.72 -3.50 -1.04
N ASP A 62 13.21 -3.75 0.17
CA ASP A 62 13.90 -5.00 0.53
C ASP A 62 13.51 -5.43 1.96
N PRO A 63 12.40 -6.16 2.13
CA PRO A 63 11.93 -6.59 3.44
C PRO A 63 12.76 -7.70 4.06
N ASP A 64 13.46 -8.50 3.25
CA ASP A 64 14.29 -9.60 3.70
C ASP A 64 15.52 -9.08 4.46
N GLN A 65 16.08 -7.94 4.04
CA GLN A 65 17.24 -7.31 4.67
C GLN A 65 16.92 -6.12 5.58
N THR A 66 15.67 -5.65 5.62
CA THR A 66 15.32 -4.50 6.46
C THR A 66 14.74 -4.95 7.82
N PRO A 67 15.38 -4.60 8.95
CA PRO A 67 14.88 -4.93 10.29
C PRO A 67 13.60 -4.15 10.62
N ALA A 68 12.75 -4.71 11.49
CA ALA A 68 11.42 -4.17 11.81
C ALA A 68 11.42 -2.68 12.23
N GLU A 69 12.39 -2.25 13.05
CA GLU A 69 12.53 -0.85 13.47
C GLU A 69 12.82 0.09 12.29
N GLU A 70 13.63 -0.36 11.34
CA GLU A 70 13.93 0.43 10.15
C GLU A 70 12.72 0.51 9.22
N ARG A 71 11.93 -0.57 9.09
CA ARG A 71 10.66 -0.54 8.35
C ARG A 71 9.73 0.53 8.92
N ARG A 72 9.56 0.54 10.25
CA ARG A 72 8.75 1.54 10.96
C ARG A 72 9.24 2.96 10.71
N ARG A 73 10.55 3.21 10.82
CA ARG A 73 11.13 4.54 10.55
C ARG A 73 10.88 5.00 9.12
N LYS A 74 11.10 4.11 8.14
CA LYS A 74 10.85 4.39 6.71
C LYS A 74 9.37 4.67 6.44
N ARG A 75 8.46 3.90 7.05
CA ARG A 75 7.01 4.12 6.96
C ARG A 75 6.62 5.51 7.46
N LEU A 76 7.05 5.87 8.67
CA LEU A 76 6.69 7.17 9.27
C LEU A 76 7.16 8.34 8.40
N ALA A 77 8.37 8.23 7.84
CA ALA A 77 8.88 9.23 6.90
C ALA A 77 8.08 9.29 5.59
N ALA A 78 7.70 8.13 5.03
CA ALA A 78 6.89 8.07 3.82
C ALA A 78 5.48 8.64 4.03
N GLU A 79 4.85 8.36 5.17
CA GLU A 79 3.54 8.92 5.54
C GLU A 79 3.62 10.43 5.73
N ALA A 80 4.65 10.93 6.43
CA ALA A 80 4.84 12.37 6.60
C ALA A 80 5.08 13.09 5.27
N ALA A 81 5.80 12.47 4.33
CA ALA A 81 6.02 13.01 3.00
C ALA A 81 4.77 12.93 2.10
N LYS A 82 3.86 11.97 2.35
CA LYS A 82 2.65 11.77 1.55
C LYS A 82 1.46 12.61 2.03
N PHE A 83 1.46 13.03 3.30
CA PHE A 83 0.41 13.88 3.85
C PHE A 83 0.34 15.21 3.09
N GLU A 84 -0.87 15.58 2.70
CA GLU A 84 -1.16 16.78 1.91
C GLU A 84 -2.22 17.60 2.64
N PRO A 85 -1.83 18.71 3.30
CA PRO A 85 -2.75 19.52 4.11
C PRO A 85 -3.93 20.07 3.30
N ASP A 86 -3.69 20.50 2.06
CA ASP A 86 -4.73 21.12 1.22
C ASP A 86 -5.84 20.11 0.87
N HIS A 87 -5.48 18.88 0.54
CA HIS A 87 -6.46 17.82 0.25
C HIS A 87 -7.23 17.40 1.51
N TYR A 88 -6.55 17.34 2.66
CA TYR A 88 -7.22 17.09 3.93
C TYR A 88 -8.25 18.18 4.25
N LEU A 89 -7.89 19.46 4.06
CA LEU A 89 -8.79 20.58 4.30
C LEU A 89 -9.94 20.62 3.29
N ALA A 90 -9.70 20.24 2.03
CA ALA A 90 -10.76 20.10 1.04
C ALA A 90 -11.81 19.07 1.51
N ASP A 91 -11.39 17.88 1.93
CA ASP A 91 -12.28 16.86 2.48
C ASP A 91 -12.97 17.28 3.79
N PHE A 92 -12.34 18.17 4.58
CA PHE A 92 -12.91 18.71 5.81
C PHE A 92 -14.03 19.74 5.55
N PHE A 93 -13.90 20.58 4.53
CA PHE A 93 -14.93 21.59 4.21
C PHE A 93 -15.99 21.09 3.22
N GLU A 94 -15.63 20.20 2.30
CA GLU A 94 -16.52 19.62 1.28
C GLU A 94 -16.97 18.21 1.67
N ASP A 95 -17.46 18.07 2.91
CA ASP A 95 -17.71 16.78 3.56
C ASP A 95 -19.06 16.14 3.20
N GLU A 96 -19.81 16.64 2.21
CA GLU A 96 -21.14 16.13 1.87
C GLU A 96 -21.14 14.66 1.40
N ALA A 97 -20.15 14.27 0.59
CA ALA A 97 -19.95 12.88 0.21
C ALA A 97 -19.58 12.02 1.42
N ILE A 98 -18.71 12.52 2.30
CA ILE A 98 -18.25 11.81 3.50
C ILE A 98 -19.42 11.60 4.48
N LYS A 99 -20.24 12.63 4.71
CA LYS A 99 -21.48 12.55 5.50
C LYS A 99 -22.45 11.50 4.96
N HIS A 100 -22.53 11.32 3.64
CA HIS A 100 -23.32 10.25 3.03
C HIS A 100 -22.75 8.87 3.40
N LEU A 101 -21.45 8.67 3.18
CA LEU A 101 -20.75 7.42 3.50
C LEU A 101 -20.84 7.05 4.99
N LEU A 102 -20.80 8.04 5.89
CA LEU A 102 -20.96 7.82 7.33
C LEU A 102 -22.35 7.30 7.72
N LYS A 103 -23.39 7.62 6.94
CA LYS A 103 -24.76 7.12 7.16
C LYS A 103 -24.94 5.66 6.73
N TYR A 104 -24.08 5.16 5.84
CA TYR A 104 -24.11 3.76 5.41
C TYR A 104 -23.97 2.82 6.62
N LYS A 105 -24.75 1.74 6.59
CA LYS A 105 -24.82 0.74 7.66
C LYS A 105 -24.36 -0.62 7.14
N PRO A 106 -23.11 -1.01 7.41
CA PRO A 106 -22.63 -2.34 7.08
C PRO A 106 -23.40 -3.44 7.80
N TRP A 107 -23.33 -4.67 7.29
CA TRP A 107 -24.07 -5.83 7.80
C TRP A 107 -23.84 -6.13 9.28
N TRP A 108 -22.63 -5.84 9.80
CA TRP A 108 -22.29 -6.08 11.20
C TRP A 108 -23.04 -5.16 12.17
N ILE A 109 -23.52 -4.00 11.71
CA ILE A 109 -24.32 -3.09 12.54
C ILE A 109 -25.62 -3.76 12.97
N ASP A 110 -26.32 -4.36 12.02
CA ASP A 110 -27.61 -5.01 12.30
C ASP A 110 -27.43 -6.35 13.01
N ALA A 111 -26.37 -7.09 12.69
CA ALA A 111 -25.99 -8.27 13.45
C ALA A 111 -25.70 -7.92 14.93
N HIS A 112 -24.96 -6.83 15.18
CA HIS A 112 -24.64 -6.38 16.53
C HIS A 112 -25.87 -5.90 17.30
N LYS A 113 -26.80 -5.18 16.65
CA LYS A 113 -28.08 -4.80 17.26
C LYS A 113 -28.89 -6.03 17.69
N LYS A 114 -29.00 -7.04 16.82
CA LYS A 114 -29.67 -8.31 17.14
C LYS A 114 -29.02 -9.01 18.32
N MET A 115 -27.67 -9.07 18.35
CA MET A 115 -26.91 -9.63 19.46
C MET A 115 -27.18 -8.90 20.78
N THR A 116 -27.17 -7.56 20.75
CA THR A 116 -27.37 -6.73 21.95
C THR A 116 -28.81 -6.85 22.47
N ALA A 117 -29.80 -6.93 21.57
CA ALA A 117 -31.20 -7.12 21.94
C ALA A 117 -31.42 -8.46 22.67
N LEU A 118 -30.85 -9.56 22.16
CA LEU A 118 -30.96 -10.89 22.78
C LEU A 118 -30.20 -11.02 24.10
N GLN A 119 -29.15 -10.21 24.33
CA GLN A 119 -28.45 -10.18 25.61
C GLN A 119 -29.23 -9.46 26.72
N GLY A 120 -30.19 -8.59 26.36
CA GLY A 120 -31.06 -7.88 27.31
C GLY A 120 -32.27 -8.70 27.76
N GLU A 121 -32.66 -9.71 27.00
CA GLU A 121 -33.79 -10.61 27.30
C GLU A 121 -33.27 -11.89 27.95
N SER A 122 -33.33 -11.94 29.29
CA SER A 122 -32.86 -13.08 30.08
C SER A 122 -33.63 -14.37 29.74
N HIS A 123 -32.88 -15.41 29.38
CA HIS A 123 -33.27 -16.82 29.36
C HIS A 123 -34.36 -17.24 28.36
N GLN A 124 -33.96 -17.58 27.14
CA GLN A 124 -34.53 -18.73 26.42
C GLN A 124 -33.48 -19.29 25.44
N GLU A 125 -32.77 -20.33 25.90
CA GLU A 125 -31.89 -21.15 25.06
C GLU A 125 -32.75 -22.06 24.15
N HIS A 126 -33.15 -21.57 22.98
CA HIS A 126 -33.56 -22.44 21.88
C HIS A 126 -33.28 -21.75 20.53
N ASP A 127 -32.37 -22.35 19.74
CA ASP A 127 -32.15 -22.12 18.30
C ASP A 127 -32.28 -20.68 17.78
N SER A 128 -31.57 -19.73 18.39
CA SER A 128 -31.38 -18.43 17.75
C SER A 128 -30.50 -18.62 16.51
N PRO A 129 -30.93 -18.16 15.32
CA PRO A 129 -30.14 -18.28 14.11
C PRO A 129 -28.78 -17.59 14.31
N PRO A 130 -27.70 -18.14 13.73
CA PRO A 130 -26.37 -17.57 13.91
C PRO A 130 -26.36 -16.11 13.44
N PHE A 131 -25.79 -15.21 14.25
CA PHE A 131 -25.65 -13.78 13.92
C PHE A 131 -24.87 -13.53 12.62
N VAL A 132 -24.08 -14.52 12.21
CA VAL A 132 -23.24 -14.50 11.03
C VAL A 132 -23.59 -15.71 10.18
N VAL A 133 -24.02 -15.46 8.95
CA VAL A 133 -24.36 -16.50 7.98
C VAL A 133 -23.26 -16.54 6.92
N PHE A 134 -22.78 -17.74 6.62
CA PHE A 134 -21.79 -17.97 5.57
C PHE A 134 -22.47 -18.34 4.25
N SER A 135 -22.02 -17.75 3.15
CA SER A 135 -22.43 -18.14 1.80
C SER A 135 -21.83 -19.49 1.41
N GLU A 136 -22.34 -20.13 0.35
CA GLU A 136 -21.77 -21.41 -0.10
C GLU A 136 -20.34 -21.24 -0.60
N GLU A 137 -20.02 -20.11 -1.24
CA GLU A 137 -18.66 -19.79 -1.70
C GLU A 137 -17.69 -19.65 -0.52
N GLU A 138 -18.13 -18.99 0.56
CA GLU A 138 -17.35 -18.87 1.79
C GLU A 138 -17.11 -20.25 2.42
N ARG A 139 -18.11 -21.13 2.41
CA ARG A 139 -17.99 -22.51 2.92
C ARG A 139 -17.04 -23.34 2.06
N GLU A 140 -17.12 -23.21 0.74
CA GLU A 140 -16.23 -23.90 -0.18
C GLU A 140 -14.78 -23.42 -0.01
N GLN A 141 -14.57 -22.11 0.14
CA GLN A 141 -13.24 -21.56 0.41
C GLN A 141 -12.68 -22.10 1.74
N MET A 142 -13.51 -22.24 2.78
CA MET A 142 -13.08 -22.86 4.04
C MET A 142 -12.67 -24.33 3.89
N ARG A 143 -13.29 -25.09 2.96
CA ARG A 143 -12.90 -26.48 2.66
C ARG A 143 -11.52 -26.57 2.00
N LYS A 144 -11.13 -25.55 1.22
CA LYS A 144 -9.82 -25.50 0.55
C LYS A 144 -8.66 -25.22 1.51
N PHE A 145 -8.94 -24.63 2.67
CA PHE A 145 -7.89 -24.35 3.65
C PHE A 145 -7.34 -25.63 4.27
N THR A 146 -6.02 -25.72 4.34
CA THR A 146 -5.34 -26.83 5.00
C THR A 146 -5.41 -26.70 6.52
N ASN A 147 -5.59 -27.81 7.22
CA ASN A 147 -5.68 -27.80 8.68
C ASN A 147 -4.29 -27.62 9.32
N LYS A 148 -3.83 -26.37 9.46
CA LYS A 148 -2.53 -26.02 10.07
C LYS A 148 -2.67 -25.58 11.52
N SER A 149 -1.78 -26.06 12.40
CA SER A 149 -1.65 -25.57 13.78
C SER A 149 -0.43 -24.68 13.92
N TYR A 150 -0.61 -23.45 14.42
CA TYR A 150 0.49 -22.50 14.62
C TYR A 150 1.00 -22.57 16.06
N LEU A 151 2.29 -22.89 16.23
CA LEU A 151 2.99 -22.82 17.50
C LEU A 151 3.67 -21.45 17.62
N LEU A 152 2.90 -20.48 18.11
CA LEU A 152 3.37 -19.10 18.25
C LEU A 152 3.83 -18.82 19.69
N ASP A 153 4.99 -18.19 19.81
CA ASP A 153 5.50 -17.70 21.09
C ASP A 153 4.62 -16.54 21.63
N LYS A 154 4.90 -16.06 22.85
CA LYS A 154 4.09 -14.99 23.45
C LYS A 154 4.15 -13.69 22.62
N ARG A 155 5.32 -13.34 22.09
CA ARG A 155 5.52 -12.13 21.30
C ARG A 155 4.78 -12.27 19.96
N SER A 156 5.00 -13.32 19.19
CA SER A 156 4.35 -13.47 17.88
C SER A 156 2.83 -13.60 18.00
N ARG A 157 2.30 -14.19 19.08
CA ARG A 157 0.84 -14.16 19.33
C ARG A 157 0.31 -12.75 19.48
N GLN A 158 0.99 -11.90 20.24
CA GLN A 158 0.59 -10.50 20.38
C GLN A 158 0.62 -9.77 19.03
N HIS A 159 1.66 -10.01 18.22
CA HIS A 159 1.77 -9.44 16.89
C HIS A 159 0.61 -9.85 15.98
N VAL A 160 0.24 -11.14 15.98
CA VAL A 160 -0.90 -11.64 15.20
C VAL A 160 -2.21 -10.97 15.63
N TYR A 161 -2.47 -10.79 16.93
CA TYR A 161 -3.68 -10.07 17.36
C TYR A 161 -3.68 -8.60 16.94
N LEU A 162 -2.53 -7.93 16.98
CA LEU A 162 -2.42 -6.51 16.59
C LEU A 162 -2.53 -6.35 15.06
N GLY A 163 -1.90 -7.23 14.29
CA GLY A 163 -2.03 -7.26 12.83
C GLY A 163 -3.46 -7.59 12.38
N LEU A 164 -4.18 -8.45 13.12
CA LEU A 164 -5.61 -8.67 12.88
C LEU A 164 -6.42 -7.36 13.01
N ILE A 165 -6.16 -6.57 14.06
CA ILE A 165 -6.86 -5.29 14.26
C ILE A 165 -6.57 -4.35 13.08
N ASP A 166 -5.31 -4.23 12.68
CA ASP A 166 -4.87 -3.38 11.56
C ASP A 166 -5.58 -3.74 10.24
N ILE A 167 -5.63 -5.04 9.91
CA ILE A 167 -6.32 -5.54 8.71
C ILE A 167 -7.84 -5.29 8.78
N LEU A 168 -8.46 -5.52 9.94
CA LEU A 168 -9.90 -5.28 10.12
C LEU A 168 -10.26 -3.79 10.02
N LEU A 169 -9.42 -2.89 10.53
CA LEU A 169 -9.61 -1.44 10.41
C LEU A 169 -9.62 -1.01 8.94
N ALA A 170 -8.62 -1.47 8.17
CA ALA A 170 -8.54 -1.21 6.74
C ALA A 170 -9.77 -1.72 5.98
N TYR A 171 -10.23 -2.93 6.30
CA TYR A 171 -11.45 -3.49 5.71
C TYR A 171 -12.72 -2.73 6.11
N CYS A 172 -12.85 -2.31 7.38
CA CYS A 172 -14.02 -1.53 7.81
C CYS A 172 -14.11 -0.18 7.10
N TYR A 173 -12.96 0.47 6.87
CA TYR A 173 -12.90 1.69 6.07
C TYR A 173 -13.36 1.43 4.63
N GLU A 174 -12.81 0.40 4.00
CA GLU A 174 -13.11 0.04 2.62
C GLU A 174 -14.60 -0.21 2.38
N ILE A 175 -15.24 -1.03 3.24
CA ILE A 175 -16.67 -1.31 3.15
C ILE A 175 -17.53 -0.06 3.36
N ARG A 176 -17.08 0.90 4.17
CA ARG A 176 -17.83 2.16 4.36
C ARG A 176 -17.73 3.06 3.14
N VAL A 177 -16.52 3.21 2.59
CA VAL A 177 -16.29 4.10 1.45
C VAL A 177 -16.94 3.59 0.18
N ASN A 178 -17.02 2.27 0.00
CA ASN A 178 -17.66 1.68 -1.17
C ASN A 178 -19.07 1.13 -0.87
N GLU A 179 -19.67 1.48 0.28
CA GLU A 179 -21.04 1.10 0.65
C GLU A 179 -21.33 -0.41 0.52
N GLY A 180 -20.30 -1.24 0.77
CA GLY A 180 -20.35 -2.70 0.69
C GLY A 180 -20.09 -3.30 -0.69
N ASP A 181 -20.04 -2.48 -1.74
CA ASP A 181 -19.65 -2.91 -3.07
C ASP A 181 -18.14 -2.97 -3.21
N LYS A 182 -17.64 -3.87 -4.05
CA LYS A 182 -16.21 -4.07 -4.28
C LYS A 182 -15.85 -3.55 -5.67
N ASN A 183 -14.73 -2.85 -5.75
CA ASN A 183 -14.20 -2.34 -6.99
C ASN A 183 -12.72 -2.70 -7.15
N VAL A 184 -12.11 -2.26 -8.25
CA VAL A 184 -10.70 -2.53 -8.56
C VAL A 184 -9.73 -1.91 -7.54
N GLU A 185 -10.15 -0.84 -6.86
CA GLU A 185 -9.36 -0.15 -5.83
C GLU A 185 -9.53 -0.76 -4.44
N SER A 186 -10.48 -1.67 -4.24
CA SER A 186 -10.72 -2.32 -2.95
C SER A 186 -9.48 -3.02 -2.42
N SER A 187 -8.76 -3.73 -3.29
CA SER A 187 -7.50 -4.38 -2.91
C SER A 187 -6.43 -3.36 -2.54
N TRP A 188 -6.39 -2.23 -3.26
CA TRP A 188 -5.45 -1.14 -3.02
C TRP A 188 -5.72 -0.42 -1.70
N ASN A 189 -6.98 -0.11 -1.39
CA ASN A 189 -7.35 0.52 -0.13
C ASN A 189 -6.99 -0.37 1.06
N ILE A 190 -7.37 -1.65 1.04
CA ILE A 190 -7.09 -2.55 2.17
C ILE A 190 -5.57 -2.70 2.37
N ARG A 191 -4.81 -2.95 1.30
CA ARG A 191 -3.35 -3.13 1.40
C ARG A 191 -2.66 -1.84 1.84
N LYS A 192 -3.05 -0.68 1.30
CA LYS A 192 -2.40 0.59 1.62
C LYS A 192 -2.82 1.13 2.97
N LEU A 193 -3.99 0.82 3.50
CA LEU A 193 -4.36 1.28 4.84
C LEU A 193 -3.80 0.40 5.97
N SER A 194 -3.56 -0.89 5.70
CA SER A 194 -2.93 -1.79 6.67
C SER A 194 -1.41 -1.78 6.55
N ALA A 195 -0.72 -1.23 7.55
CA ALA A 195 0.77 -1.25 7.60
C ALA A 195 1.33 -2.68 7.80
N THR A 196 0.54 -3.59 8.36
CA THR A 196 0.87 -5.03 8.41
C THR A 196 1.05 -5.60 7.01
N LEU A 197 0.23 -5.19 6.05
CA LEU A 197 0.25 -5.71 4.69
C LEU A 197 1.29 -5.02 3.80
N CYS A 198 1.28 -3.68 3.75
CA CYS A 198 2.14 -2.93 2.82
C CYS A 198 3.54 -2.57 3.37
N TRP A 199 3.73 -2.55 4.70
CA TRP A 199 5.05 -2.28 5.32
C TRP A 199 5.62 -3.48 6.07
N LEU A 200 4.87 -4.59 6.12
CA LEU A 200 5.21 -5.77 6.91
C LEU A 200 5.52 -5.40 8.37
N GLU A 201 4.77 -4.44 8.91
CA GLU A 201 5.05 -3.92 10.25
C GLU A 201 4.62 -4.90 11.35
N SER A 202 5.46 -4.96 12.38
CA SER A 202 5.22 -5.67 13.63
C SER A 202 4.88 -4.66 14.72
N PHE A 203 3.61 -4.63 15.15
CA PHE A 203 3.15 -3.68 16.15
C PHE A 203 3.42 -4.14 17.59
N SER A 204 3.65 -3.17 18.48
CA SER A 204 3.87 -3.41 19.92
C SER A 204 2.66 -3.07 20.78
N SER A 205 1.81 -2.14 20.35
CA SER A 205 0.67 -1.64 21.12
C SER A 205 -0.57 -1.47 20.24
N ILE A 206 -1.77 -1.54 20.84
CA ILE A 206 -3.03 -1.24 20.14
C ILE A 206 -3.06 0.23 19.68
N HIS A 207 -2.52 1.12 20.50
CA HIS A 207 -2.46 2.55 20.18
C HIS A 207 -1.63 2.81 18.92
N ASP A 208 -0.47 2.16 18.78
CA ASP A 208 0.38 2.26 17.58
C ASP A 208 -0.37 1.83 16.31
N VAL A 209 -1.19 0.78 16.40
CA VAL A 209 -2.02 0.29 15.29
C VAL A 209 -3.04 1.36 14.88
N LEU A 210 -3.76 1.92 15.86
CA LEU A 210 -4.78 2.94 15.60
C LEU A 210 -4.18 4.23 15.02
N VAL A 211 -3.02 4.67 15.54
CA VAL A 211 -2.30 5.83 15.00
C VAL A 211 -1.80 5.56 13.59
N SER A 212 -1.22 4.38 13.34
CA SER A 212 -0.77 3.97 12.02
C SER A 212 -1.93 3.98 11.02
N PHE A 213 -3.04 3.31 11.34
CA PHE A 213 -4.22 3.29 10.48
C PHE A 213 -4.79 4.70 10.23
N GLY A 214 -4.96 5.50 11.29
CA GLY A 214 -5.48 6.86 11.18
C GLY A 214 -4.63 7.76 10.29
N ARG A 215 -3.30 7.78 10.49
CA ARG A 215 -2.38 8.53 9.63
C ARG A 215 -2.52 8.14 8.17
N ARG A 216 -2.63 6.84 7.87
CA ARG A 216 -2.71 6.33 6.50
C ARG A 216 -4.04 6.69 5.82
N VAL A 217 -5.16 6.64 6.54
CA VAL A 217 -6.45 7.13 6.03
C VAL A 217 -6.38 8.62 5.67
N LEU A 218 -5.60 9.41 6.40
CA LEU A 218 -5.44 10.83 6.14
C LEU A 218 -4.39 11.15 5.06
N CYS A 219 -3.67 10.16 4.52
CA CYS A 219 -2.60 10.36 3.54
C CYS A 219 -2.88 9.76 2.16
N TYR A 220 -3.52 8.59 2.09
CA TYR A 220 -3.54 7.77 0.88
C TYR A 220 -4.87 7.74 0.12
N PRO A 221 -6.01 7.42 0.75
CA PRO A 221 -7.24 7.14 0.00
C PRO A 221 -7.88 8.41 -0.56
N LEU A 222 -8.95 8.20 -1.34
CA LEU A 222 -9.76 9.26 -1.93
C LEU A 222 -10.39 10.19 -0.88
N TYR A 223 -10.94 9.64 0.21
CA TYR A 223 -11.60 10.42 1.27
C TYR A 223 -10.75 10.47 2.54
N ARG A 224 -10.12 11.60 2.82
CA ARG A 224 -9.17 11.79 3.92
C ARG A 224 -9.82 12.51 5.09
N HIS A 225 -10.70 11.82 5.80
CA HIS A 225 -11.46 12.41 6.90
C HIS A 225 -11.34 11.64 8.22
N PHE A 226 -11.13 12.36 9.34
CA PHE A 226 -10.92 11.75 10.65
C PHE A 226 -12.15 10.98 11.16
N GLU A 227 -13.37 11.41 10.82
CA GLU A 227 -14.57 10.69 11.25
C GLU A 227 -14.69 9.29 10.62
N LEU A 228 -14.16 9.08 9.41
CA LEU A 228 -14.09 7.76 8.78
C LEU A 228 -13.17 6.83 9.59
N VAL A 229 -12.06 7.36 10.13
CA VAL A 229 -11.15 6.62 11.03
C VAL A 229 -11.89 6.17 12.28
N THR A 230 -12.60 7.09 12.95
CA THR A 230 -13.34 6.77 14.18
C THR A 230 -14.50 5.80 13.94
N SER A 231 -15.13 5.89 12.76
CA SER A 231 -16.22 4.99 12.35
C SER A 231 -15.70 3.58 12.07
N ALA A 232 -14.59 3.44 11.35
CA ALA A 232 -13.93 2.15 11.11
C ALA A 232 -13.44 1.51 12.41
N PHE A 233 -12.95 2.31 13.36
CA PHE A 233 -12.59 1.87 14.71
C PHE A 233 -13.81 1.32 15.47
N SER A 234 -14.91 2.07 15.49
CA SER A 234 -16.16 1.65 16.12
C SER A 234 -16.72 0.36 15.50
N ASP A 235 -16.53 0.17 14.21
CA ASP A 235 -16.99 -1.02 13.49
C ASP A 235 -16.14 -2.25 13.77
N THR A 236 -14.82 -2.07 13.80
CA THR A 236 -13.89 -3.13 14.20
C THR A 236 -14.24 -3.66 15.59
N VAL A 237 -14.57 -2.77 16.53
CA VAL A 237 -15.06 -3.15 17.87
C VAL A 237 -16.33 -4.01 17.76
N LYS A 238 -17.34 -3.60 16.98
CA LYS A 238 -18.59 -4.37 16.82
C LYS A 238 -18.35 -5.76 16.19
N ILE A 239 -17.47 -5.85 15.20
CA ILE A 239 -17.08 -7.13 14.57
C ILE A 239 -16.43 -8.05 15.61
N LEU A 240 -15.52 -7.53 16.44
CA LEU A 240 -14.89 -8.31 17.50
C LEU A 240 -15.89 -8.75 18.58
N GLN A 241 -16.90 -7.94 18.89
CA GLN A 241 -17.98 -8.30 19.81
C GLN A 241 -18.85 -9.45 19.27
N LEU A 242 -19.17 -9.44 17.97
CA LEU A 242 -19.88 -10.55 17.30
C LEU A 242 -19.09 -11.87 17.32
N GLY A 243 -17.77 -11.79 17.52
CA GLY A 243 -16.90 -12.92 17.79
C GLY A 243 -16.23 -13.51 16.54
N LYS A 244 -15.64 -14.70 16.70
CA LYS A 244 -14.72 -15.28 15.70
C LYS A 244 -15.35 -15.53 14.32
N ALA A 245 -16.66 -15.80 14.28
CA ALA A 245 -17.37 -16.04 13.02
C ALA A 245 -17.46 -14.75 12.17
N ALA A 246 -17.71 -13.60 12.81
CA ALA A 246 -17.76 -12.31 12.12
C ALA A 246 -16.39 -11.92 11.59
N VAL A 247 -15.35 -12.08 12.41
CA VAL A 247 -13.96 -11.85 11.99
C VAL A 247 -13.59 -12.75 10.81
N LEU A 248 -13.92 -14.04 10.87
CA LEU A 248 -13.66 -14.97 9.77
C LEU A 248 -14.40 -14.56 8.49
N LYS A 249 -15.66 -14.11 8.60
CA LYS A 249 -16.42 -13.61 7.44
C LYS A 249 -15.71 -12.42 6.78
N CYS A 250 -15.24 -11.45 7.56
CA CYS A 250 -14.46 -10.33 7.04
C CYS A 250 -13.16 -10.80 6.37
N LEU A 251 -12.42 -11.73 6.99
CA LEU A 251 -11.17 -12.24 6.41
C LEU A 251 -11.38 -13.03 5.11
N LEU A 252 -12.45 -13.81 5.00
CA LEU A 252 -12.84 -14.50 3.76
C LEU A 252 -13.17 -13.49 2.65
N ASP A 253 -13.80 -12.38 3.01
CA ASP A 253 -14.14 -11.32 2.07
C ASP A 253 -12.89 -10.62 1.53
N ILE A 254 -11.95 -10.28 2.42
CA ILE A 254 -10.62 -9.76 2.07
C ILE A 254 -9.87 -10.77 1.19
N HIS A 255 -9.92 -12.05 1.54
CA HIS A 255 -9.27 -13.10 0.78
C HIS A 255 -9.78 -13.14 -0.67
N LYS A 256 -11.10 -12.99 -0.87
CA LYS A 256 -11.71 -12.91 -2.19
C LYS A 256 -11.22 -11.67 -2.95
N ILE A 257 -11.24 -10.49 -2.29
CA ILE A 257 -10.77 -9.23 -2.90
C ILE A 257 -9.32 -9.34 -3.40
N PHE A 258 -8.43 -9.95 -2.61
CA PHE A 258 -7.04 -10.15 -3.03
C PHE A 258 -6.87 -11.25 -4.08
N MET A 259 -7.72 -12.27 -4.10
CA MET A 259 -7.66 -13.31 -5.14
C MET A 259 -8.03 -12.76 -6.52
N GLU A 260 -8.96 -11.81 -6.58
CA GLU A 260 -9.44 -11.19 -7.82
C GLU A 260 -8.50 -10.08 -8.33
N SER A 261 -7.48 -9.70 -7.55
CA SER A 261 -6.55 -8.62 -7.86
C SER A 261 -5.12 -9.14 -7.99
N ASP A 262 -4.57 -9.05 -9.20
CA ASP A 262 -3.15 -9.27 -9.49
C ASP A 262 -2.38 -7.97 -9.23
N PRO A 263 -1.29 -7.91 -8.43
CA PRO A 263 -0.55 -8.98 -7.74
C PRO A 263 -0.90 -9.17 -6.25
N ALA A 264 -2.04 -8.63 -5.79
CA ALA A 264 -2.42 -8.66 -4.36
C ALA A 264 -2.66 -10.08 -3.81
N TYR A 265 -2.90 -11.09 -4.66
CA TYR A 265 -3.12 -12.48 -4.26
C TYR A 265 -2.01 -13.04 -3.37
N ILE A 266 -0.76 -12.57 -3.50
CA ILE A 266 0.38 -13.04 -2.69
C ILE A 266 0.16 -12.72 -1.19
N LEU A 267 -0.59 -11.65 -0.86
CA LEU A 267 -0.94 -11.32 0.52
C LEU A 267 -1.86 -12.37 1.16
N ASN A 268 -2.61 -13.13 0.36
CA ASN A 268 -3.37 -14.26 0.88
C ASN A 268 -2.44 -15.33 1.44
N ASP A 269 -1.38 -15.66 0.73
CA ASP A 269 -0.42 -16.70 1.14
C ASP A 269 0.52 -16.24 2.26
N LEU A 270 0.83 -14.93 2.31
CA LEU A 270 1.66 -14.34 3.36
C LEU A 270 0.90 -14.09 4.67
N PHE A 271 -0.38 -13.71 4.59
CA PHE A 271 -1.15 -13.26 5.75
C PHE A 271 -2.55 -13.89 5.81
N ILE A 272 -3.42 -13.60 4.84
CA ILE A 272 -4.88 -13.75 5.03
C ILE A 272 -5.30 -15.21 5.20
N THR A 273 -4.75 -16.14 4.42
CA THR A 273 -5.03 -17.58 4.55
C THR A 273 -4.67 -18.09 5.94
N ASP A 274 -3.49 -17.71 6.46
CA ASP A 274 -3.07 -18.12 7.79
C ASP A 274 -3.92 -17.47 8.89
N TYR A 275 -4.38 -16.22 8.72
CA TYR A 275 -5.36 -15.58 9.60
C TYR A 275 -6.71 -16.31 9.61
N CYS A 276 -7.24 -16.70 8.44
CA CYS A 276 -8.48 -17.47 8.30
C CYS A 276 -8.41 -18.82 9.03
N ILE A 277 -7.28 -19.52 8.94
CA ILE A 277 -7.09 -20.81 9.62
C ILE A 277 -6.92 -20.59 11.13
N TRP A 278 -6.12 -19.60 11.52
CA TRP A 278 -5.81 -19.33 12.91
C TRP A 278 -7.03 -18.89 13.72
N ILE A 279 -7.87 -17.97 13.20
CA ILE A 279 -9.01 -17.42 13.93
C ILE A 279 -10.03 -18.49 14.32
N GLN A 280 -10.16 -19.55 13.52
CA GLN A 280 -11.05 -20.68 13.80
C GLN A 280 -10.66 -21.43 15.09
N LYS A 281 -9.35 -21.48 15.40
CA LYS A 281 -8.76 -22.19 16.55
C LYS A 281 -8.58 -21.31 17.79
N VAL A 282 -8.73 -19.98 17.66
CA VAL A 282 -8.59 -19.05 18.79
C VAL A 282 -9.72 -19.24 19.80
N LYS A 283 -9.37 -19.15 21.10
CA LYS A 283 -10.33 -19.17 22.20
C LYS A 283 -11.12 -17.87 22.23
N SER A 284 -12.45 -17.92 22.24
CA SER A 284 -13.34 -16.74 22.28
C SER A 284 -13.03 -15.79 23.44
N LYS A 285 -12.61 -16.30 24.61
CA LYS A 285 -12.21 -15.48 25.76
C LYS A 285 -11.04 -14.53 25.46
N LYS A 286 -10.10 -14.94 24.61
CA LYS A 286 -8.94 -14.11 24.22
C LYS A 286 -9.36 -13.01 23.25
N LEU A 287 -10.26 -13.33 22.32
CA LEU A 287 -10.84 -12.35 21.40
C LEU A 287 -11.68 -11.31 22.14
N ALA A 288 -12.49 -11.73 23.11
CA ALA A 288 -13.24 -10.82 23.98
C ALA A 288 -12.32 -9.88 24.77
N ALA A 289 -11.25 -10.41 25.39
CA ALA A 289 -10.27 -9.58 26.09
C ALA A 289 -9.54 -8.58 25.17
N LEU A 290 -9.30 -8.95 23.90
CA LEU A 290 -8.77 -8.04 22.89
C LEU A 290 -9.77 -6.92 22.59
N CYS A 291 -11.05 -7.28 22.40
CA CYS A 291 -12.13 -6.32 22.18
C CYS A 291 -12.26 -5.32 23.34
N GLU A 292 -12.24 -5.78 24.59
CA GLU A 292 -12.27 -4.92 25.78
C GLU A 292 -11.05 -3.99 25.83
N SER A 293 -9.88 -4.48 25.44
CA SER A 293 -8.66 -3.67 25.37
C SER A 293 -8.75 -2.61 24.27
N LEU A 294 -9.33 -2.95 23.14
CA LEU A 294 -9.57 -2.05 22.01
C LEU A 294 -10.58 -0.95 22.38
N GLN A 295 -11.67 -1.30 23.07
CA GLN A 295 -12.68 -0.33 23.54
C GLN A 295 -12.14 0.70 24.52
N LYS A 296 -11.13 0.33 25.32
CA LYS A 296 -10.46 1.23 26.26
C LYS A 296 -9.44 2.14 25.60
N ALA A 297 -9.04 1.85 24.36
CA ALA A 297 -8.09 2.68 23.64
C ALA A 297 -8.77 3.98 23.19
N THR A 298 -8.06 5.09 23.34
CA THR A 298 -8.50 6.41 22.88
C THR A 298 -7.68 6.83 21.67
N LEU A 299 -8.35 7.48 20.72
CA LEU A 299 -7.73 8.01 19.50
C LEU A 299 -8.17 9.46 19.34
N SER A 300 -7.21 10.39 19.32
CA SER A 300 -7.43 11.81 19.07
C SER A 300 -6.71 12.27 17.80
N LYS A 301 -7.08 13.44 17.29
CA LYS A 301 -6.42 14.07 16.13
C LYS A 301 -4.96 14.41 16.45
N SER A 302 -4.68 14.92 17.65
CA SER A 302 -3.31 15.19 18.14
C SER A 302 -2.36 13.98 18.10
N HIS A 303 -2.87 12.76 18.28
CA HIS A 303 -2.01 11.55 18.21
C HIS A 303 -1.48 11.27 16.80
N MET A 304 -2.06 11.88 15.75
CA MET A 304 -1.61 11.65 14.37
C MET A 304 -0.25 12.30 14.11
N GLY A 305 0.16 13.32 14.85
CA GLY A 305 1.41 14.04 14.59
C GLY A 305 1.45 14.69 13.20
N LEU A 306 0.30 15.21 12.75
CA LEU A 306 0.10 15.91 11.48
C LEU A 306 -0.48 17.32 11.69
N GLU A 307 -0.49 17.79 12.94
CA GLU A 307 -0.97 19.14 13.32
C GLU A 307 -2.41 19.44 12.84
N LEU A 308 -3.27 18.42 12.85
CA LEU A 308 -4.63 18.50 12.30
C LEU A 308 -5.51 19.54 13.02
N GLU A 309 -5.34 19.64 14.34
CA GLU A 309 -6.12 20.58 15.15
C GLU A 309 -5.72 22.03 14.83
N GLU A 310 -4.42 22.29 14.64
CA GLU A 310 -3.93 23.59 14.21
C GLU A 310 -4.38 23.93 12.77
N LEU A 311 -4.31 22.95 11.86
CA LEU A 311 -4.74 23.12 10.47
C LEU A 311 -6.22 23.47 10.35
N GLU A 312 -7.09 22.71 11.03
CA GLU A 312 -8.53 22.95 11.03
C GLU A 312 -8.87 24.32 11.63
N ALA A 313 -8.27 24.67 12.77
CA ALA A 313 -8.50 25.94 13.42
C ALA A 313 -8.07 27.13 12.55
N ALA A 314 -6.90 27.05 11.92
CA ALA A 314 -6.40 28.08 11.02
C ALA A 314 -7.33 28.24 9.80
N ALA A 315 -7.78 27.14 9.22
CA ALA A 315 -8.63 27.18 8.04
C ALA A 315 -10.05 27.72 8.34
N VAL A 316 -10.61 27.39 9.51
CA VAL A 316 -11.90 27.96 9.96
C VAL A 316 -11.81 29.48 10.12
N LEU A 317 -10.73 30.00 10.74
CA LEU A 317 -10.51 31.45 10.88
C LEU A 317 -10.49 32.16 9.52
N VAL A 318 -9.75 31.62 8.55
CA VAL A 318 -9.69 32.18 7.19
C VAL A 318 -11.07 32.18 6.53
N GLN A 319 -11.83 31.08 6.67
CA GLN A 319 -13.16 30.99 6.09
C GLN A 319 -14.14 32.02 6.71
N GLU A 320 -14.03 32.27 8.01
CA GLU A 320 -14.83 33.28 8.71
C GLU A 320 -14.46 34.70 8.25
N GLU A 321 -13.17 35.01 8.12
CA GLU A 321 -12.69 36.29 7.59
C GLU A 321 -13.18 36.53 6.14
N GLU A 322 -13.08 35.54 5.27
CA GLU A 322 -13.60 35.63 3.90
C GLU A 322 -15.11 35.85 3.86
N LYS A 323 -15.88 35.15 4.71
CA LYS A 323 -17.33 35.32 4.82
C LYS A 323 -17.67 36.74 5.29
N ALA A 324 -16.92 37.27 6.26
CA ALA A 324 -17.09 38.64 6.75
C ALA A 324 -16.77 39.68 5.66
N LEU A 325 -15.70 39.50 4.89
CA LEU A 325 -15.33 40.36 3.77
C LEU A 325 -16.37 40.30 2.64
N LYS A 326 -16.87 39.11 2.28
CA LYS A 326 -17.94 38.91 1.29
C LYS A 326 -19.24 39.59 1.73
N ALA A 327 -19.60 39.50 3.02
CA ALA A 327 -20.75 40.18 3.59
C ALA A 327 -20.59 41.71 3.55
N ALA A 328 -19.43 42.24 3.96
CA ALA A 328 -19.14 43.67 3.90
C ALA A 328 -19.14 44.22 2.45
N GLY A 329 -18.59 43.45 1.50
CA GLY A 329 -18.60 43.80 0.07
C GLY A 329 -20.01 43.82 -0.56
N THR A 330 -20.92 42.97 -0.07
CA THR A 330 -22.31 42.92 -0.55
C THR A 330 -23.12 44.12 -0.03
N VAL A 331 -22.87 44.55 1.21
CA VAL A 331 -23.48 45.77 1.78
C VAL A 331 -23.04 47.02 1.01
N SER A 332 -21.78 47.11 0.58
CA SER A 332 -21.29 48.24 -0.22
C SER A 332 -21.87 48.28 -1.65
N LYS A 333 -22.23 47.13 -2.25
CA LYS A 333 -22.87 47.07 -3.59
C LYS A 333 -24.36 47.38 -3.56
N GLN A 334 -25.09 47.02 -2.49
CA GLN A 334 -26.50 47.40 -2.33
C GLN A 334 -26.69 48.89 -2.06
N GLN A 335 -25.70 49.56 -1.46
CA GLN A 335 -25.76 51.00 -1.21
C GLN A 335 -25.45 51.86 -2.46
N LEU A 336 -24.89 51.26 -3.51
CA LEU A 336 -24.63 51.89 -4.81
C LEU A 336 -25.79 51.77 -5.82
N LEU A 337 -26.77 50.89 -5.56
CA LEU A 337 -27.98 50.71 -6.40
C LEU A 337 -29.19 51.51 -5.90
N CYS A 338 -29.02 52.37 -4.90
CA CYS A 338 -30.09 53.19 -4.32
C CYS A 338 -29.86 54.71 -4.50
N SER A 339 -29.13 55.12 -5.54
CA SER A 339 -28.87 56.54 -5.82
C SER A 339 -29.10 56.96 -7.27
N GLU A 340 -29.74 56.13 -8.10
CA GLU A 340 -30.08 56.50 -9.48
C GLU A 340 -31.57 56.27 -9.77
N SER A 341 -32.40 57.19 -9.28
CA SER A 341 -33.64 57.64 -9.92
C SER A 341 -33.63 59.17 -9.74
N GLU A 342 -33.73 60.03 -10.76
CA GLU A 342 -34.76 60.17 -11.78
C GLU A 342 -34.20 60.98 -12.97
N THR A 343 -34.34 60.51 -14.21
CA THR A 343 -34.78 61.36 -15.34
C THR A 343 -35.49 60.50 -16.38
N SER A 344 -36.81 60.71 -16.46
CA SER A 344 -37.73 60.28 -17.52
C SER A 344 -37.31 60.82 -18.90
N ASP A 345 -37.41 59.99 -19.94
CA ASP A 345 -38.26 60.24 -21.12
C ASP A 345 -38.20 59.07 -22.14
N SER A 346 -39.34 58.36 -22.31
CA SER A 346 -40.12 58.20 -23.56
C SER A 346 -39.37 58.09 -24.92
N GLU A 347 -39.58 57.14 -25.86
CA GLU A 347 -40.80 56.50 -26.40
C GLU A 347 -40.46 55.22 -27.24
N GLU A 348 -41.38 54.24 -27.23
CA GLU A 348 -42.07 53.53 -28.33
C GLU A 348 -41.38 52.83 -29.54
N SER A 349 -41.71 51.53 -29.66
CA SER A 349 -42.23 50.80 -30.87
C SER A 349 -41.27 50.53 -32.06
N SER A 350 -41.30 49.42 -32.82
CA SER A 350 -42.29 48.36 -33.09
C SER A 350 -41.69 47.20 -33.93
N SER A 351 -42.28 46.00 -33.78
CA SER A 351 -42.72 44.96 -34.76
C SER A 351 -41.86 44.64 -36.02
N THR A 352 -41.75 43.39 -36.51
CA THR A 352 -42.84 42.56 -37.05
C THR A 352 -42.45 41.07 -37.24
N SER A 353 -43.42 40.17 -37.03
CA SER A 353 -43.42 38.77 -37.47
C SER A 353 -43.69 38.63 -38.96
N SER A 354 -43.24 37.52 -39.57
CA SER A 354 -43.90 36.93 -40.75
C SER A 354 -43.66 35.42 -40.78
N SER A 355 -44.76 34.68 -40.92
CA SER A 355 -44.88 33.25 -41.11
C SER A 355 -45.62 33.03 -42.43
N GLU A 356 -45.16 32.15 -43.32
CA GLU A 356 -46.00 31.52 -44.35
C GLU A 356 -45.37 30.17 -44.75
N THR A 357 -46.23 29.26 -45.19
CA THR A 357 -46.11 27.80 -45.21
C THR A 357 -46.04 27.20 -46.63
N GLU A 358 -45.69 25.91 -46.68
CA GLU A 358 -45.95 24.86 -47.70
C GLU A 358 -45.22 24.86 -49.07
N GLY A 359 -44.77 23.66 -49.46
CA GLY A 359 -44.39 23.32 -50.85
C GLY A 359 -43.58 22.02 -50.99
N SER A 360 -44.29 20.90 -51.21
CA SER A 360 -43.83 19.51 -51.39
C SER A 360 -43.13 19.24 -52.74
N ASP A 361 -42.14 18.32 -52.77
CA ASP A 361 -42.10 17.07 -53.58
C ASP A 361 -40.65 16.56 -53.88
N SER A 362 -40.41 15.32 -53.45
CA SER A 362 -39.75 14.14 -54.09
C SER A 362 -38.74 14.34 -55.25
N ASP A 363 -37.68 13.54 -55.48
CA ASP A 363 -37.37 12.13 -55.16
C ASP A 363 -35.89 11.83 -55.54
N GLU A 364 -35.42 10.63 -55.16
CA GLU A 364 -34.33 9.80 -55.73
C GLU A 364 -32.90 9.74 -55.10
N GLN A 365 -32.69 8.59 -54.44
CA GLN A 365 -31.64 7.58 -54.67
C GLN A 365 -30.21 7.73 -54.08
N GLU A 366 -30.01 6.94 -53.02
CA GLU A 366 -28.92 5.99 -52.70
C GLU A 366 -27.44 6.28 -53.01
N SER A 367 -26.61 6.21 -51.95
CA SER A 367 -25.50 5.24 -51.75
C SER A 367 -24.57 5.78 -50.63
N SER A 368 -24.56 5.16 -49.45
CA SER A 368 -23.64 4.12 -48.97
C SER A 368 -22.36 4.66 -48.30
N THR A 369 -22.18 4.27 -47.03
CA THR A 369 -20.93 4.12 -46.24
C THR A 369 -20.08 5.41 -46.05
N SER A 370 -19.49 5.74 -44.92
CA SER A 370 -19.19 5.10 -43.64
C SER A 370 -18.69 6.21 -42.70
N GLU A 371 -18.75 5.92 -41.41
CA GLU A 371 -18.14 6.59 -40.25
C GLU A 371 -16.99 7.58 -40.53
N ASP A 372 -17.16 8.83 -40.12
CA ASP A 372 -16.20 9.57 -39.29
C ASP A 372 -16.79 10.92 -38.87
N GLY A 373 -16.68 11.24 -37.57
CA GLY A 373 -17.26 12.43 -36.97
C GLY A 373 -16.37 13.00 -35.86
N GLU A 374 -15.22 13.54 -36.25
CA GLU A 374 -14.53 14.57 -35.46
C GLU A 374 -14.94 15.97 -35.95
N ILE A 375 -15.22 16.83 -34.99
CA ILE A 375 -15.79 18.17 -35.16
C ILE A 375 -14.64 19.19 -35.23
N ASN A 376 -14.74 20.07 -36.22
CA ASN A 376 -14.04 21.35 -36.44
C ASN A 376 -13.54 22.04 -35.15
N SER A 377 -12.28 22.49 -35.06
CA SER A 377 -11.60 23.59 -35.78
C SER A 377 -12.05 25.01 -35.41
N PHE A 378 -11.06 25.79 -34.98
CA PHE A 378 -10.87 27.26 -34.92
C PHE A 378 -10.76 27.82 -33.47
N GLN A 379 -9.54 28.02 -32.94
CA GLN A 379 -8.58 29.13 -33.20
C GLN A 379 -9.03 30.43 -32.52
N GLY A 380 -8.28 31.10 -31.65
CA GLY A 380 -6.88 31.02 -31.21
C GLY A 380 -6.50 32.41 -30.67
N VAL A 381 -5.29 32.54 -30.10
CA VAL A 381 -4.57 33.76 -29.63
C VAL A 381 -4.69 34.06 -28.12
N LEU A 382 -3.64 34.24 -27.32
CA LEU A 382 -2.19 33.89 -27.29
C LEU A 382 -1.65 34.43 -25.95
N GLN A 383 -0.78 33.66 -25.27
CA GLN A 383 0.45 34.04 -24.52
C GLN A 383 0.76 32.89 -23.54
N GLU A 384 1.63 31.91 -23.89
CA GLU A 384 3.12 31.94 -23.75
C GLU A 384 3.56 32.53 -22.41
N GLU A 385 4.36 31.89 -21.55
CA GLU A 385 5.50 30.97 -21.73
C GLU A 385 5.88 30.54 -20.27
N ARG A 386 6.11 29.29 -19.84
CA ARG A 386 7.31 28.44 -20.06
C ARG A 386 7.16 27.08 -19.33
N THR A 387 7.33 26.01 -20.10
CA THR A 387 7.81 24.66 -19.73
C THR A 387 9.33 24.74 -19.43
N ALA A 388 10.08 23.88 -18.73
CA ALA A 388 10.06 22.48 -18.30
C ALA A 388 11.21 22.30 -17.24
N PRO A 389 11.74 21.11 -16.86
CA PRO A 389 11.24 19.72 -16.93
C PRO A 389 11.41 18.90 -15.62
N LEU A 390 10.81 17.72 -15.64
CA LEU A 390 11.05 16.56 -14.77
C LEU A 390 12.54 16.16 -14.72
N ILE A 391 13.03 15.77 -13.55
CA ILE A 391 14.29 15.04 -13.39
C ILE A 391 14.01 13.73 -12.66
N ASP A 392 14.11 12.67 -13.46
CA ASP A 392 14.35 11.28 -13.09
C ASP A 392 15.80 11.14 -12.58
N CYS A 393 16.03 10.32 -11.55
CA CYS A 393 17.37 9.98 -11.07
C CYS A 393 17.37 8.60 -10.42
N ASN A 394 17.65 7.57 -11.21
CA ASN A 394 18.16 6.30 -10.75
C ASN A 394 19.64 6.14 -11.20
N GLY A 395 20.54 5.93 -10.23
CA GLY A 395 21.83 5.22 -10.28
C GLY A 395 22.94 5.62 -11.29
N LEU A 396 24.16 5.89 -10.81
CA LEU A 396 25.28 4.92 -10.82
C LEU A 396 26.55 5.47 -10.13
N ARG A 397 27.34 4.52 -9.62
CA ARG A 397 28.61 4.58 -8.88
C ARG A 397 29.79 5.26 -9.61
N GLN A 398 30.71 5.80 -8.83
CA GLN A 398 32.20 5.65 -8.85
C GLN A 398 32.71 6.41 -7.60
N GLY A 399 33.60 5.93 -6.72
CA GLY A 399 34.66 4.95 -6.85
C GLY A 399 36.01 5.68 -6.91
N THR A 400 36.60 6.04 -5.77
CA THR A 400 38.05 6.32 -5.70
C THR A 400 38.60 6.03 -4.31
N ASN A 401 39.47 5.02 -4.25
CA ASN A 401 40.31 4.68 -3.12
C ASN A 401 41.57 5.56 -3.14
N THR A 402 42.13 5.89 -1.98
CA THR A 402 43.59 5.99 -1.83
C THR A 402 43.99 5.67 -0.40
N SER A 403 44.99 4.80 -0.29
CA SER A 403 45.50 4.13 0.90
C SER A 403 46.58 4.94 1.63
N ALA A 404 46.78 4.64 2.93
CA ALA A 404 48.08 4.73 3.57
C ALA A 404 48.18 3.72 4.75
N MET A 405 49.29 2.97 4.73
CA MET A 405 49.86 1.94 5.63
C MET A 405 49.78 2.26 7.14
N GLU A 406 49.36 1.31 7.99
CA GLU A 406 50.08 0.22 8.70
C GLU A 406 50.86 0.61 9.98
N VAL A 407 50.71 -0.28 10.98
CA VAL A 407 51.66 -0.75 12.01
C VAL A 407 51.29 -0.53 13.50
N SER A 408 51.23 -1.69 14.18
CA SER A 408 51.53 -2.04 15.59
C SER A 408 50.43 -2.17 16.64
N ASP A 409 50.12 -3.45 16.92
CA ASP A 409 50.33 -4.19 18.18
C ASP A 409 49.87 -3.63 19.55
N GLY A 410 49.24 -4.52 20.34
CA GLY A 410 49.44 -4.51 21.79
C GLY A 410 48.21 -4.58 22.72
N LYS A 411 47.51 -5.71 22.72
CA LYS A 411 46.98 -6.47 23.89
C LYS A 411 46.92 -5.75 25.27
N SER A 412 45.73 -5.56 25.83
CA SER A 412 45.42 -5.86 27.25
C SER A 412 43.94 -5.70 27.60
N LYS A 413 43.57 -6.25 28.75
CA LYS A 413 42.28 -6.83 29.13
C LYS A 413 41.73 -6.04 30.34
N VAL A 414 40.44 -5.66 30.27
CA VAL A 414 39.44 -5.47 31.36
C VAL A 414 39.67 -4.31 32.39
N PRO A 415 38.70 -4.00 33.28
CA PRO A 415 37.65 -2.97 33.19
C PRO A 415 37.84 -1.81 34.21
N LEU A 416 37.02 -0.75 34.16
CA LEU A 416 36.29 -0.16 35.32
C LEU A 416 35.56 1.15 34.96
N GLN A 417 34.48 1.37 35.71
CA GLN A 417 33.53 2.49 35.67
C GLN A 417 34.17 3.85 36.03
N SER A 418 33.69 4.96 35.43
CA SER A 418 33.10 6.11 36.17
C SER A 418 32.84 7.34 35.27
N THR A 419 31.56 7.73 35.20
CA THR A 419 30.96 9.10 35.22
C THR A 419 31.86 10.35 35.05
N THR A 420 31.52 11.24 34.10
CA THR A 420 31.74 12.71 34.14
C THR A 420 30.72 13.43 33.20
N PRO A 421 30.17 14.62 33.53
CA PRO A 421 28.95 15.20 32.91
C PRO A 421 29.17 16.05 31.62
N PRO A 422 28.11 16.39 30.86
CA PRO A 422 28.18 16.84 29.46
C PRO A 422 28.46 18.34 29.25
N GLY A 423 29.00 19.06 30.25
CA GLY A 423 29.15 20.51 30.19
C GLY A 423 30.37 21.02 29.42
N LYS A 424 31.47 20.27 29.38
CA LYS A 424 32.75 20.74 28.82
C LYS A 424 32.85 20.65 27.29
N LEU A 425 32.01 19.83 26.65
CA LEU A 425 32.01 19.68 25.19
C LEU A 425 31.26 20.81 24.47
N VAL A 426 30.27 21.42 25.14
CA VAL A 426 29.47 22.51 24.56
C VAL A 426 30.28 23.81 24.51
N GLU A 427 31.08 24.08 25.54
CA GLU A 427 31.92 25.28 25.63
C GLU A 427 33.09 25.26 24.62
N GLU A 428 33.65 24.08 24.34
CA GLU A 428 34.67 23.88 23.31
C GLU A 428 34.11 24.05 21.88
N LEU A 429 32.88 23.56 21.64
CA LEU A 429 32.19 23.72 20.36
C LEU A 429 31.81 25.19 20.10
N GLU A 430 31.40 25.91 21.15
CA GLU A 430 31.02 27.32 21.07
C GLU A 430 32.22 28.23 20.76
N MET A 431 33.42 27.87 21.25
CA MET A 431 34.66 28.58 20.95
C MET A 431 35.16 28.33 19.52
N GLN A 432 34.94 27.12 18.97
CA GLN A 432 35.25 26.80 17.57
C GLN A 432 34.33 27.53 16.58
N ILE A 433 33.02 27.63 16.87
CA ILE A 433 32.07 28.36 16.01
C ILE A 433 32.40 29.86 15.97
N ARG A 434 32.76 30.46 17.11
CA ARG A 434 33.15 31.88 17.17
C ARG A 434 34.46 32.19 16.46
N SER A 435 35.35 31.19 16.32
CA SER A 435 36.60 31.34 15.56
C SER A 435 36.40 31.17 14.05
N ALA A 436 35.42 30.36 13.62
CA ALA A 436 35.07 30.18 12.22
C ALA A 436 34.27 31.36 11.63
N MET A 437 33.52 32.11 12.44
CA MET A 437 32.70 33.24 12.00
C MET A 437 33.47 34.56 11.79
N ARG A 438 34.80 34.60 12.01
CA ARG A 438 35.59 35.85 11.98
C ARG A 438 36.50 36.04 10.77
N LEU A 439 36.33 35.26 9.71
CA LEU A 439 37.08 35.41 8.45
C LEU A 439 36.15 35.42 7.23
N SER A 440 35.36 36.48 7.04
CA SER A 440 34.99 36.95 5.69
C SER A 440 34.41 38.38 5.72
N GLU A 441 35.25 39.40 5.64
CA GLU A 441 34.91 40.73 5.09
C GLU A 441 36.14 41.24 4.29
N GLN A 442 36.09 41.02 2.95
CA GLN A 442 36.49 41.84 1.75
C GLN A 442 37.65 42.90 1.81
N PRO A 443 38.18 43.50 0.69
CA PRO A 443 37.76 43.51 -0.74
C PRO A 443 38.88 43.47 -1.85
N GLU A 444 38.41 43.35 -3.11
CA GLU A 444 38.84 43.95 -4.42
C GLU A 444 40.31 44.16 -4.87
N GLY A 445 40.58 43.83 -6.17
CA GLY A 445 41.48 44.64 -7.03
C GLY A 445 42.28 43.96 -8.17
N LEU A 446 41.71 43.92 -9.40
CA LEU A 446 42.29 44.08 -10.76
C LEU A 446 43.72 43.58 -11.14
N ALA A 447 43.83 42.79 -12.23
CA ALA A 447 44.48 43.17 -13.52
C ALA A 447 44.89 41.96 -14.44
N THR A 448 44.22 41.88 -15.59
CA THR A 448 44.70 41.68 -17.01
C THR A 448 45.82 40.71 -17.45
N ALA A 449 45.55 40.14 -18.64
CA ALA A 449 46.43 39.56 -19.69
C ALA A 449 46.89 38.10 -19.45
N GLY A 450 46.96 37.19 -20.42
CA GLY A 450 46.76 37.16 -21.87
C GLY A 450 47.23 35.77 -22.36
N CYS A 451 46.50 35.14 -23.29
CA CYS A 451 46.97 34.80 -24.64
C CYS A 451 47.70 33.43 -24.84
N ILE A 452 47.10 32.64 -25.75
CA ILE A 452 47.72 31.71 -26.75
C ILE A 452 47.95 30.23 -26.39
N SER A 453 47.08 29.42 -27.00
CA SER A 453 47.29 28.32 -27.97
C SER A 453 48.32 27.21 -27.76
N GLN A 454 47.85 25.96 -27.92
CA GLN A 454 48.35 24.89 -28.82
C GLN A 454 47.41 23.68 -28.64
N GLU A 455 46.53 23.30 -29.58
CA GLU A 455 46.74 22.56 -30.84
C GLU A 455 47.48 21.20 -30.70
N GLN A 456 46.73 20.11 -30.85
CA GLN A 456 46.96 18.92 -31.72
C GLN A 456 45.82 17.91 -31.46
N GLU A 457 44.89 17.64 -32.42
CA GLU A 457 44.96 16.59 -33.47
C GLU A 457 45.22 15.19 -32.88
N GLU A 458 44.42 14.12 -33.05
CA GLU A 458 43.70 13.59 -34.23
C GLU A 458 42.50 12.68 -33.82
N ASN A 459 41.46 12.65 -34.65
CA ASN A 459 40.47 11.56 -34.84
C ASN A 459 41.08 10.49 -35.81
N PRO A 460 40.51 9.30 -36.11
CA PRO A 460 39.09 8.90 -36.05
C PRO A 460 38.77 7.42 -35.68
N VAL A 461 37.46 7.16 -35.63
CA VAL A 461 36.68 5.89 -35.68
C VAL A 461 37.12 4.94 -36.81
N PRO A 462 36.94 3.60 -36.67
CA PRO A 462 35.87 2.92 -37.44
C PRO A 462 35.17 1.73 -36.74
N GLU A 463 33.84 1.70 -36.80
CA GLU A 463 33.05 0.50 -37.18
C GLU A 463 33.00 0.46 -38.74
N PRO A 464 32.71 -0.66 -39.45
CA PRO A 464 31.59 -1.59 -39.21
C PRO A 464 31.85 -3.07 -39.63
N ASP A 465 30.89 -4.00 -39.42
CA ASP A 465 30.22 -4.70 -40.53
C ASP A 465 29.15 -5.74 -40.12
N ARG A 466 28.13 -5.81 -40.97
CA ARG A 466 26.96 -6.72 -41.01
C ARG A 466 27.26 -7.99 -41.83
N PHE A 467 26.53 -9.09 -41.59
CA PHE A 467 26.00 -10.09 -42.57
C PHE A 467 25.00 -10.98 -41.79
N SER A 468 23.67 -10.88 -41.95
CA SER A 468 22.73 -11.45 -42.96
C SER A 468 22.49 -12.97 -42.89
N GLU A 469 21.20 -13.34 -42.74
CA GLU A 469 20.38 -14.43 -43.33
C GLU A 469 21.05 -15.78 -43.67
N ASP A 470 20.47 -16.96 -43.38
CA ASP A 470 19.20 -17.42 -43.95
C ASP A 470 18.77 -18.82 -43.40
N ALA A 471 17.54 -19.21 -43.74
CA ALA A 471 17.01 -20.57 -43.96
C ALA A 471 16.21 -21.32 -42.87
N ALA A 472 15.01 -21.71 -43.33
CA ALA A 472 13.92 -22.45 -42.70
C ALA A 472 14.15 -23.97 -42.56
N GLY A 473 13.39 -24.63 -41.66
CA GLY A 473 13.13 -26.07 -41.78
C GLY A 473 12.56 -26.81 -40.56
N LYS A 474 11.24 -27.02 -40.57
CA LYS A 474 10.50 -28.23 -40.10
C LYS A 474 10.64 -28.74 -38.64
N GLY A 475 9.55 -28.56 -37.90
CA GLY A 475 8.70 -29.66 -37.41
C GLY A 475 9.18 -30.51 -36.22
N ASN A 476 8.48 -30.44 -35.09
CA ASN A 476 7.63 -31.54 -34.61
C ASN A 476 6.87 -31.15 -33.33
N PHE A 477 5.55 -31.33 -33.41
CA PHE A 477 4.56 -31.15 -32.37
C PHE A 477 4.53 -32.42 -31.51
N LEU A 478 4.73 -32.32 -30.20
CA LEU A 478 4.51 -33.42 -29.25
C LEU A 478 3.25 -33.12 -28.44
N GLU A 479 2.15 -33.68 -28.91
CA GLU A 479 0.86 -33.73 -28.23
C GLU A 479 0.91 -34.82 -27.16
N VAL A 480 0.82 -34.45 -25.89
CA VAL A 480 0.78 -35.39 -24.76
C VAL A 480 -0.67 -35.59 -24.35
N SER A 481 -1.29 -36.68 -24.78
CA SER A 481 -2.59 -37.12 -24.30
C SER A 481 -2.44 -37.90 -22.98
N PRO A 482 -3.21 -37.62 -21.92
CA PRO A 482 -3.14 -38.39 -20.69
C PRO A 482 -3.95 -39.69 -20.82
N LYS A 483 -3.30 -40.84 -20.66
CA LYS A 483 -3.99 -42.13 -20.46
C LYS A 483 -4.42 -42.29 -18.99
N PRO A 484 -5.60 -42.84 -18.71
CA PRO A 484 -6.09 -43.06 -17.36
C PRO A 484 -5.42 -44.29 -16.71
N ASN A 485 -4.98 -44.12 -15.46
CA ASN A 485 -4.40 -45.18 -14.64
C ASN A 485 -5.49 -46.15 -14.14
N PRO A 486 -5.34 -47.48 -14.29
CA PRO A 486 -6.35 -48.45 -13.89
C PRO A 486 -5.95 -49.14 -12.59
N LEU A 487 -6.20 -48.54 -11.42
CA LEU A 487 -6.18 -49.28 -10.14
C LEU A 487 -7.20 -48.68 -9.16
N LEU A 488 -8.46 -49.11 -9.33
CA LEU A 488 -9.50 -49.14 -8.30
C LEU A 488 -9.20 -50.31 -7.35
N PHE A 489 -9.09 -50.05 -6.05
CA PHE A 489 -9.38 -51.04 -5.02
C PHE A 489 -10.49 -50.50 -4.11
N LEU A 490 -11.62 -51.19 -4.17
CA LEU A 490 -12.77 -51.11 -3.28
C LEU A 490 -12.38 -51.59 -1.87
N CYS A 491 -12.83 -50.88 -0.84
CA CYS A 491 -13.08 -51.52 0.45
C CYS A 491 -14.39 -50.98 1.02
N SER A 492 -15.46 -51.72 0.74
CA SER A 492 -16.71 -51.67 1.49
C SER A 492 -16.55 -52.56 2.72
N THR A 493 -16.83 -52.04 3.91
CA THR A 493 -17.34 -52.85 5.02
C THR A 493 -18.45 -52.06 5.70
N ASN A 494 -19.67 -52.54 5.54
CA ASN A 494 -20.75 -52.35 6.50
C ASN A 494 -20.45 -53.29 7.67
N GLU A 495 -20.63 -52.83 8.90
CA GLU A 495 -21.17 -53.64 9.99
C GLU A 495 -21.76 -52.69 11.06
N ASP A 496 -22.84 -53.18 11.66
CA ASP A 496 -23.88 -52.52 12.43
C ASP A 496 -23.46 -52.00 13.82
N GLU A 497 -24.16 -50.99 14.35
CA GLU A 497 -24.92 -51.05 15.62
C GLU A 497 -25.48 -49.65 16.02
N ASP A 498 -26.77 -49.65 16.40
CA ASP A 498 -27.65 -48.61 16.97
C ASP A 498 -28.28 -47.49 16.10
#